data_AF-V4NRX9-F1
#
_entry.id   AF-V4NRX9-F1
#
_cell.length_a   1.000
_cell.length_b   1.000
_cell.length_c   1.000
_cell.angle_alpha   90.00
_cell.angle_beta   90.00
_cell.angle_gamma   90.00
#
_symmetry.space_group_name_H-M   'P 1'
#
loop_
_entity.id
_entity.type
_entity.pdbx_description
1 polymer ?
#
loop_
_entity_poly.entity_id
_entity_poly.type
_entity_poly.pdbx_seq_one_letter_code
_entity_poly.pdbx_strand_id
1 'polypeptide(L)'
;MAACEKAPEPAAAAKVEVSALPRTQTDFLTALAMTSNPAGVDRFCTAFTTTPGFADWVATVRDSQTSTLNRSIGITFDVGDGIKLEQVVQADNSLHEAVERLLIGDKVTISGAFTHGNGECGYSLDSFGIRLSDIR
;
A
#
# COMPACT_ATOMS: atom_id res chain seq x y z
N MET A 1 49.91 35.47 17.69
CA MET A 1 48.58 35.66 17.07
C MET A 1 48.42 34.56 16.04
N ALA A 2 47.82 33.44 16.41
CA ALA A 2 47.51 32.34 15.51
C ALA A 2 46.00 32.36 15.28
N ALA A 3 45.59 32.55 14.04
CA ALA A 3 44.21 32.62 13.64
C ALA A 3 43.57 31.23 13.77
N CYS A 4 42.43 31.15 14.46
CA CYS A 4 41.56 29.98 14.44
C CYS A 4 40.94 29.86 13.04
N GLU A 5 41.41 28.90 12.25
CA GLU A 5 40.73 28.47 11.04
C GLU A 5 39.39 27.84 11.43
N LYS A 6 38.31 28.52 11.07
CA LYS A 6 36.93 28.06 11.25
C LYS A 6 36.75 26.78 10.42
N ALA A 7 36.42 25.67 11.07
CA ALA A 7 36.09 24.43 10.40
C ALA A 7 34.95 24.65 9.39
N PRO A 8 34.99 24.03 8.20
CA PRO A 8 33.94 24.18 7.20
C PRO A 8 32.61 23.67 7.77
N GLU A 9 31.60 24.52 7.68
CA GLU A 9 30.21 24.22 8.08
C GLU A 9 29.72 22.99 7.30
N PRO A 10 29.12 21.98 7.94
CA PRO A 10 28.57 20.83 7.24
C PRO A 10 27.50 21.32 6.26
N ALA A 11 27.67 20.98 4.97
CA ALA A 11 26.64 21.21 3.97
C ALA A 11 25.32 20.60 4.47
N ALA A 12 24.26 21.42 4.49
CA ALA A 12 22.94 20.98 4.88
C ALA A 12 22.58 19.72 4.08
N ALA A 13 22.40 18.60 4.78
CA ALA A 13 21.89 17.38 4.17
C ALA A 13 20.60 17.74 3.44
N ALA A 14 20.57 17.48 2.13
CA ALA A 14 19.36 17.64 1.34
C ALA A 14 18.23 16.92 2.08
N LYS A 15 17.18 17.66 2.46
CA LYS A 15 15.97 17.06 2.99
C LYS A 15 15.49 16.09 1.91
N VAL A 16 15.67 14.80 2.16
CA VAL A 16 15.00 13.75 1.40
C VAL A 16 13.52 14.05 1.54
N GLU A 17 12.89 14.50 0.45
CA GLU A 17 11.44 14.58 0.39
C GLU A 17 10.93 13.16 0.62
N VAL A 18 10.45 12.90 1.84
CA VAL A 18 9.58 11.76 2.09
C VAL A 18 8.39 12.00 1.19
N SER A 19 8.30 11.29 0.06
CA SER A 19 7.15 11.36 -0.84
C SER A 19 5.90 11.25 0.01
N ALA A 20 5.16 12.36 0.10
CA ALA A 20 3.93 12.39 0.86
C ALA A 20 3.00 11.32 0.27
N LEU A 21 2.37 10.51 1.14
CA LEU A 21 1.38 9.55 0.69
C LEU A 21 0.29 10.30 -0.10
N PRO A 22 -0.27 9.70 -1.16
CA PRO A 22 -1.45 10.26 -1.81
C PRO A 22 -2.54 10.53 -0.78
N ARG A 23 -3.23 11.66 -0.93
CA ARG A 23 -4.27 12.07 0.02
C ARG A 23 -5.31 10.97 0.27
N THR A 24 -5.72 10.27 -0.78
CA THR A 24 -6.69 9.16 -0.68
C THR A 24 -6.17 8.00 0.17
N GLN A 25 -4.86 7.76 0.19
CA GLN A 25 -4.25 6.73 1.04
C GLN A 25 -4.24 7.21 2.49
N THR A 26 -3.85 8.46 2.75
CA THR A 26 -3.90 9.04 4.10
C THR A 26 -5.32 9.07 4.67
N ASP A 27 -6.31 9.46 3.86
CA ASP A 27 -7.71 9.50 4.25
C ASP A 27 -8.23 8.09 4.61
N PHE A 28 -7.83 7.07 3.85
CA PHE A 28 -8.16 5.68 4.12
C PHE A 28 -7.56 5.16 5.43
N LEU A 29 -6.24 5.35 5.63
CA LEU A 29 -5.55 4.94 6.86
C LEU A 29 -6.12 5.66 8.09
N THR A 30 -6.44 6.95 7.95
CA THR A 30 -7.07 7.73 9.02
C THR A 30 -8.45 7.19 9.36
N ALA A 31 -9.26 6.85 8.35
CA ALA A 31 -10.58 6.28 8.57
C ALA A 31 -10.51 4.92 9.28
N LEU A 32 -9.51 4.09 8.95
CA LEU A 32 -9.22 2.84 9.66
C LEU A 32 -8.81 3.07 11.12
N ALA A 33 -7.94 4.05 11.39
CA ALA A 33 -7.54 4.36 12.76
C ALA A 33 -8.73 4.77 13.66
N MET A 34 -9.83 5.26 13.07
CA MET A 34 -11.05 5.66 13.78
C MET A 34 -12.02 4.51 14.09
N THR A 35 -11.71 3.27 13.71
CA THR A 35 -12.61 2.12 13.90
C THR A 35 -12.49 1.46 15.28
N SER A 36 -12.03 2.18 16.30
CA SER A 36 -11.85 1.66 17.68
C SER A 36 -13.17 1.40 18.42
N ASN A 37 -14.32 1.73 17.82
CA ASN A 37 -15.65 1.48 18.37
C ASN A 37 -16.64 1.08 17.25
N PRO A 38 -17.80 0.49 17.58
CA PRO A 38 -18.76 0.02 16.58
C PRO A 38 -19.23 1.10 15.60
N ALA A 39 -19.47 2.32 16.06
CA ALA A 39 -19.91 3.42 15.18
C ALA A 39 -18.81 3.86 14.19
N GLY A 40 -17.54 3.78 14.60
CA GLY A 40 -16.39 4.02 13.72
C GLY A 40 -16.26 2.94 12.66
N VAL A 41 -16.45 1.67 13.03
CA VAL A 41 -16.50 0.54 12.10
C VAL A 41 -17.61 0.75 11.07
N ASP A 42 -18.85 1.01 11.52
CA ASP A 42 -19.99 1.21 10.61
C ASP A 42 -19.76 2.35 9.61
N ARG A 43 -19.20 3.46 10.08
CA ARG A 43 -18.88 4.62 9.24
C ARG A 43 -17.78 4.27 8.21
N PHE A 44 -16.71 3.60 8.63
CA PHE A 44 -15.66 3.15 7.73
C PHE A 44 -16.23 2.21 6.68
N CYS A 45 -17.01 1.22 7.09
CA CYS A 45 -17.60 0.22 6.18
C CYS A 45 -18.55 0.84 5.17
N THR A 46 -19.37 1.81 5.60
CA THR A 46 -20.26 2.56 4.70
C THR A 46 -19.45 3.32 3.64
N ALA A 47 -18.36 3.99 4.04
CA ALA A 47 -17.51 4.69 3.08
C ALA A 47 -16.76 3.71 2.17
N PHE A 48 -16.15 2.66 2.75
CA PHE A 48 -15.31 1.69 2.06
C PHE A 48 -16.05 0.95 0.95
N THR A 49 -17.28 0.49 1.21
CA THR A 49 -18.12 -0.18 0.20
C THR A 49 -18.46 0.69 -1.00
N THR A 50 -18.39 2.01 -0.85
CA THR A 50 -18.60 2.97 -1.94
C THR A 50 -17.30 3.46 -2.59
N THR A 51 -16.14 3.09 -2.05
CA THR A 51 -14.84 3.47 -2.62
C THR A 51 -14.62 2.70 -3.93
N PRO A 52 -14.59 3.38 -5.09
CA PRO A 52 -14.52 2.72 -6.40
C PRO A 52 -13.13 2.15 -6.69
N GLY A 53 -12.11 2.62 -5.97
CA GLY A 53 -10.74 2.16 -6.07
C GLY A 53 -9.74 3.15 -5.46
N PHE A 54 -8.48 2.94 -5.78
CA PHE A 54 -7.35 3.73 -5.31
C PHE A 54 -6.36 3.97 -6.46
N ALA A 55 -5.65 5.10 -6.41
CA ALA A 55 -4.70 5.48 -7.43
C ALA A 55 -3.40 5.97 -6.80
N ASP A 56 -2.28 5.54 -7.37
CA ASP A 56 -0.93 5.94 -7.04
C ASP A 56 -0.54 5.71 -5.56
N TRP A 57 -1.16 4.74 -4.89
CA TRP A 57 -0.85 4.41 -3.50
C TRP A 57 0.57 3.85 -3.38
N VAL A 58 1.29 4.34 -2.38
CA VAL A 58 2.64 3.89 -2.08
C VAL A 58 2.55 2.66 -1.18
N ALA A 59 3.16 1.57 -1.59
CA ALA A 59 3.11 0.32 -0.86
C ALA A 59 4.50 -0.34 -0.79
N THR A 60 4.66 -1.24 0.17
CA THR A 60 5.83 -2.11 0.28
C THR A 60 5.41 -3.56 0.07
N VAL A 61 6.10 -4.31 -0.78
CA VAL A 61 5.82 -5.74 -0.98
C VAL A 61 6.16 -6.49 0.30
N ARG A 62 5.16 -7.15 0.88
CA ARG A 62 5.27 -7.86 2.16
C ARG A 62 5.43 -9.37 1.98
N ASP A 63 4.72 -9.94 1.03
CA ASP A 63 4.82 -11.35 0.65
C ASP A 63 4.54 -11.49 -0.85
N SER A 64 5.16 -12.49 -1.48
CA SER A 64 4.98 -12.81 -2.89
C SER A 64 5.30 -14.29 -3.12
N GLN A 65 4.34 -15.04 -3.65
CA GLN A 65 4.47 -16.48 -3.87
C GLN A 65 3.88 -16.89 -5.22
N THR A 66 4.73 -17.46 -6.07
CA THR A 66 4.32 -18.02 -7.36
C THR A 66 3.91 -19.48 -7.21
N SER A 67 2.68 -19.78 -7.60
CA SER A 67 2.17 -21.15 -7.67
C SER A 67 2.86 -21.96 -8.76
N THR A 68 3.31 -23.17 -8.43
CA THR A 68 3.92 -24.09 -9.40
C THR A 68 2.90 -24.80 -10.28
N LEU A 69 1.61 -24.78 -9.92
CA LEU A 69 0.55 -25.50 -10.64
C LEU A 69 -0.02 -24.71 -11.82
N ASN A 70 -0.29 -23.42 -11.60
CA ASN A 70 -0.98 -22.55 -12.56
C ASN A 70 -0.25 -21.22 -12.79
N ARG A 71 0.95 -21.06 -12.21
CA ARG A 71 1.78 -19.85 -12.30
C ARG A 71 1.12 -18.58 -11.78
N SER A 72 0.00 -18.67 -11.05
CA SER A 72 -0.59 -17.49 -10.40
C SER A 72 0.31 -16.99 -9.28
N ILE A 73 0.34 -15.69 -9.05
CA ILE A 73 1.15 -15.06 -8.00
C ILE A 73 0.22 -14.55 -6.91
N GLY A 74 0.33 -15.08 -5.70
CA GLY A 74 -0.24 -14.45 -4.52
C GLY A 74 0.71 -13.35 -4.05
N ILE A 75 0.24 -12.10 -3.99
CA ILE A 75 1.04 -10.96 -3.54
C ILE A 75 0.30 -10.18 -2.47
N THR A 76 1.05 -9.75 -1.46
CA THR A 76 0.58 -8.90 -0.37
C THR A 76 1.43 -7.63 -0.32
N PHE A 77 0.76 -6.49 -0.31
CA PHE A 77 1.38 -5.18 -0.10
C PHE A 77 1.04 -4.62 1.27
N ASP A 78 1.96 -3.93 1.92
CA ASP A 78 1.74 -3.10 3.09
C ASP A 78 1.63 -1.64 2.66
N VAL A 79 0.52 -0.97 2.98
CA VAL A 79 0.26 0.44 2.62
C VAL A 79 0.39 1.40 3.80
N GLY A 80 1.00 0.96 4.90
CA GLY A 80 1.14 1.72 6.14
C GLY A 80 0.28 1.18 7.27
N ASP A 81 0.72 1.41 8.51
CA ASP A 81 0.03 1.01 9.75
C ASP A 81 -0.34 -0.49 9.84
N GLY A 82 0.41 -1.34 9.12
CA GLY A 82 0.21 -2.79 9.08
C GLY A 82 -0.96 -3.22 8.18
N ILE A 83 -1.55 -2.29 7.42
CA ILE A 83 -2.67 -2.53 6.53
C ILE A 83 -2.20 -3.23 5.25
N LYS A 84 -2.77 -4.40 4.99
CA LYS A 84 -2.42 -5.28 3.89
C LYS A 84 -3.40 -5.14 2.74
N LEU A 85 -2.87 -5.09 1.52
CA LEU A 85 -3.65 -5.26 0.28
C LEU A 85 -3.22 -6.56 -0.39
N GLU A 86 -4.19 -7.43 -0.69
CA GLU A 86 -3.92 -8.80 -1.13
C GLU A 86 -4.55 -9.07 -2.49
N GLN A 87 -3.81 -9.76 -3.36
CA GLN A 87 -4.32 -10.22 -4.65
C GLN A 87 -3.68 -11.54 -5.08
N VAL A 88 -4.47 -12.35 -5.78
CA VAL A 88 -3.95 -13.41 -6.64
C VAL A 88 -3.96 -12.93 -8.11
N VAL A 89 -2.78 -12.79 -8.69
CA VAL A 89 -2.57 -12.40 -10.10
C VAL A 89 -2.45 -13.64 -10.96
N GLN A 90 -3.39 -13.85 -11.88
CA GLN A 90 -3.39 -15.00 -12.78
C GLN A 90 -2.29 -14.87 -13.86
N ALA A 91 -1.85 -15.99 -14.42
CA ALA A 91 -0.78 -16.03 -15.41
C ALA A 91 -1.11 -15.31 -16.74
N ASP A 92 -2.40 -15.14 -17.05
CA ASP A 92 -2.90 -14.41 -18.22
C ASP A 92 -3.14 -12.92 -17.94
N ASN A 93 -2.92 -12.46 -16.71
CA ASN A 93 -3.07 -11.06 -16.34
C ASN A 93 -1.93 -10.22 -16.94
N SER A 94 -2.25 -9.06 -17.50
CA SER A 94 -1.25 -8.16 -18.11
C SER A 94 -0.18 -7.65 -17.14
N LEU A 95 -0.46 -7.65 -15.84
CA LEU A 95 0.48 -7.25 -14.79
C LEU A 95 1.32 -8.42 -14.25
N HIS A 96 1.09 -9.65 -14.72
CA HIS A 96 1.74 -10.85 -14.19
C HIS A 96 3.27 -10.73 -14.18
N GLU A 97 3.89 -10.40 -15.32
CA GLU A 97 5.35 -10.26 -15.41
C GLU A 97 5.89 -9.11 -14.53
N ALA A 98 5.12 -8.03 -14.38
CA ALA A 98 5.53 -6.92 -13.52
C ALA A 98 5.54 -7.35 -12.06
N VAL A 99 4.52 -8.09 -11.63
CA VAL A 99 4.36 -8.63 -10.28
C VAL A 99 5.37 -9.74 -9.99
N GLU A 100 5.68 -10.60 -10.96
CA GLU A 100 6.67 -11.69 -10.82
C GLU A 100 8.08 -11.18 -10.51
N ARG A 101 8.41 -9.97 -10.97
CA ARG A 101 9.73 -9.34 -10.75
C ARG A 101 9.89 -8.70 -9.37
N LEU A 102 8.81 -8.55 -8.60
CA LEU A 102 8.83 -7.88 -7.31
C LEU A 102 9.40 -8.78 -6.23
N LEU A 103 10.20 -8.17 -5.36
CA LEU A 103 10.80 -8.82 -4.20
C LEU A 103 10.20 -8.28 -2.91
N ILE A 104 10.22 -9.11 -1.87
CA ILE A 104 9.83 -8.68 -0.52
C ILE A 104 10.71 -7.50 -0.10
N GLY A 105 10.07 -6.42 0.35
CA GLY A 105 10.71 -5.15 0.72
C GLY A 105 10.73 -4.10 -0.39
N ASP A 106 10.37 -4.44 -1.63
CA ASP A 106 10.29 -3.46 -2.71
C ASP A 106 9.22 -2.42 -2.41
N LYS A 107 9.58 -1.15 -2.58
CA LYS A 107 8.65 -0.02 -2.48
C LYS A 107 8.12 0.29 -3.88
N VAL A 108 6.80 0.19 -4.04
CA VAL A 108 6.10 0.34 -5.32
C VAL A 108 5.00 1.39 -5.21
N THR A 109 4.57 1.88 -6.36
CA THR A 109 3.33 2.64 -6.50
C THR A 109 2.29 1.77 -7.19
N ILE A 110 1.11 1.63 -6.61
CA ILE A 110 0.03 0.76 -7.10
C ILE A 110 -1.27 1.53 -7.28
N SER A 111 -2.04 1.13 -8.29
CA SER A 111 -3.42 1.56 -8.50
C SER A 111 -4.31 0.35 -8.69
N GLY A 112 -5.58 0.46 -8.33
CA GLY A 112 -6.51 -0.65 -8.45
C GLY A 112 -7.88 -0.37 -7.85
N ALA A 113 -8.64 -1.44 -7.67
CA ALA A 113 -9.92 -1.42 -7.01
C ALA A 113 -9.96 -2.41 -5.85
N PHE A 114 -10.73 -2.11 -4.81
CA PHE A 114 -11.01 -3.08 -3.75
C PHE A 114 -11.98 -4.15 -4.26
N THR A 115 -11.73 -5.41 -3.89
CA THR A 115 -12.67 -6.50 -4.13
C THR A 115 -13.60 -6.59 -2.93
N HIS A 116 -14.73 -5.90 -3.00
CA HIS A 116 -15.76 -5.97 -1.97
C HIS A 116 -16.46 -7.33 -2.06
N GLY A 117 -16.21 -8.22 -1.10
CA GLY A 117 -17.07 -9.40 -0.88
C GLY A 117 -18.49 -8.97 -0.50
N ASN A 118 -19.47 -9.88 -0.58
CA ASN A 118 -20.92 -9.64 -0.39
C ASN A 118 -21.31 -8.94 0.94
N GLY A 119 -20.98 -7.67 1.12
CA GLY A 119 -21.30 -6.86 2.31
C GLY A 119 -20.38 -7.06 3.51
N GLU A 120 -19.33 -7.88 3.42
CA GLU A 120 -18.44 -8.17 4.55
C GLU A 120 -17.30 -7.16 4.62
N CYS A 121 -17.61 -5.98 5.16
CA CYS A 121 -16.62 -5.19 5.89
C CYS A 121 -16.31 -5.80 7.28
N GLY A 122 -16.93 -6.95 7.58
CA GLY A 122 -16.76 -7.71 8.80
C GLY A 122 -15.49 -8.56 8.77
N TYR A 123 -14.80 -8.58 9.90
CA TYR A 123 -13.82 -9.56 10.37
C TYR A 123 -12.34 -9.14 10.35
N SER A 124 -11.84 -8.38 9.37
CA SER A 124 -10.44 -7.90 9.41
C SER A 124 -10.32 -6.54 8.74
N LEU A 125 -9.98 -5.53 9.55
CA LEU A 125 -9.69 -4.17 9.10
C LEU A 125 -8.20 -3.96 8.82
N ASP A 126 -7.42 -5.03 8.85
CA ASP A 126 -5.99 -5.05 8.56
C ASP A 126 -5.65 -5.72 7.22
N SER A 127 -6.60 -6.35 6.52
CA SER A 127 -6.38 -6.95 5.21
C SER A 127 -7.54 -6.71 4.24
N PHE A 128 -7.22 -6.27 3.03
CA PHE A 128 -8.18 -5.94 1.99
C PHE A 128 -7.83 -6.60 0.66
N GLY A 129 -8.77 -7.35 0.09
CA GLY A 129 -8.62 -7.87 -1.26
C GLY A 129 -8.65 -6.74 -2.30
N ILE A 130 -7.78 -6.83 -3.31
CA ILE A 130 -7.69 -5.85 -4.38
C ILE A 130 -7.61 -6.50 -5.77
N ARG A 131 -7.86 -5.66 -6.79
CA ARG A 131 -7.54 -5.91 -8.19
C ARG A 131 -6.69 -4.74 -8.69
N LEU A 132 -5.40 -5.00 -8.88
CA LEU A 132 -4.44 -4.09 -9.47
C LEU A 132 -4.84 -3.74 -10.91
N SER A 133 -4.70 -2.46 -11.23
CA SER A 133 -4.77 -1.92 -12.59
C SER A 133 -3.44 -1.33 -13.06
N ASP A 134 -2.55 -0.96 -12.13
CA ASP A 134 -1.22 -0.43 -12.43
C ASP A 134 -0.23 -0.75 -11.29
N ILE A 135 1.04 -0.94 -11.64
CA ILE A 135 2.14 -1.12 -10.69
C ILE A 135 3.46 -0.62 -11.29
N ARG A 136 4.22 0.17 -10.52
CA ARG A 136 5.49 0.77 -10.94
C ARG A 136 6.46 1.04 -9.79
#